data_AF-A0A9C7SFS1-F1
#
_entry.id   AF-A0A9C7SFS1-F1
#
_cell.length_a   1.000
_cell.length_b   1.000
_cell.length_c   1.000
_cell.angle_alpha   90.00
_cell.angle_beta   90.00
_cell.angle_gamma   90.00
#
_symmetry.space_group_name_H-M   'P 1'
#
loop_
_entity.id
_entity.type
_entity.pdbx_description
1 polymer ?
#
loop_
_entity_poly.entity_id
_entity_poly.type
_entity_poly.pdbx_seq_one_letter_code
_entity_poly.pdbx_strand_id
1 'polypeptide(L)' 'MAEIENYIRWFEKLGIEDIPLVGGKNASLGEMYRELTPQGVKIPNGFAITADAY' A
#
# COMPACT_ATOMS: atom_id res chain seq x y z
N MET A 1 8.26 6.48 19.34
CA MET A 1 8.03 5.19 18.65
C MET A 1 6.80 5.22 17.76
N ALA A 2 5.72 5.93 18.12
CA ALA A 2 4.50 6.07 17.29
C ALA A 2 4.72 6.73 15.90
N GLU A 3 5.75 7.55 15.70
CA GLU A 3 5.96 8.22 14.41
C GLU A 3 6.47 7.29 13.30
N ILE A 4 7.28 6.27 13.63
CA ILE A 4 7.83 5.34 12.61
C ILE A 4 6.72 4.43 12.04
N GLU A 5 5.73 4.06 12.85
CA GLU A 5 4.59 3.23 12.40
C GLU A 5 3.70 3.94 11.37
N ASN A 6 3.78 5.27 11.27
CA ASN A 6 3.04 6.05 10.28
C ASN A 6 3.80 6.22 8.96
N TYR A 7 5.07 5.85 8.89
CA TYR A 7 5.89 6.03 7.68
C TYR A 7 5.76 4.91 6.67
N ILE A 8 5.25 3.75 7.08
CA ILE A 8 5.08 2.60 6.19
C ILE A 8 3.65 2.07 6.21
N ARG A 9 3.19 1.62 5.04
CA ARG A 9 1.92 0.92 4.87
C ARG A 9 2.10 -0.31 3.98
N TRP A 10 1.69 -1.47 4.48
CA TRP A 10 1.75 -2.74 3.75
C TRP A 10 0.69 -2.78 2.64
N PHE A 11 1.02 -3.38 1.49
CA PHE A 11 0.09 -3.46 0.36
C PHE A 11 -1.23 -4.16 0.70
N GLU A 12 -1.21 -5.14 1.61
CA GLU A 12 -2.43 -5.80 2.10
C GLU A 12 -3.41 -4.87 2.85
N LYS A 13 -2.98 -3.65 3.21
CA LYS A 13 -3.77 -2.63 3.92
C LYS A 13 -4.08 -1.42 3.06
N LEU A 14 -3.63 -1.38 1.81
CA LEU A 14 -3.82 -0.23 0.93
C LEU A 14 -5.05 -0.38 0.05
N GLY A 15 -5.74 0.74 -0.16
CA GLY A 15 -6.87 0.90 -1.06
C GLY A 15 -6.86 2.26 -1.76
N ILE A 16 -7.92 2.54 -2.52
CA ILE A 16 -8.09 3.80 -3.25
C ILE A 16 -8.18 5.01 -2.32
N GLU A 17 -8.66 4.81 -1.10
CA GLU A 17 -8.75 5.78 -0.02
C GLU A 17 -7.37 6.28 0.44
N ASP A 18 -6.31 5.50 0.21
CA ASP A 18 -4.94 5.83 0.63
C ASP A 18 -4.17 6.67 -0.38
N ILE A 19 -4.78 7.06 -1.51
CA ILE A 19 -4.14 7.93 -2.51
C ILE A 19 -3.51 9.19 -1.89
N PRO A 20 -4.17 9.91 -0.96
CA PRO A 20 -3.55 11.09 -0.33
C PRO A 20 -2.31 10.75 0.48
N LEU A 21 -2.19 9.52 0.98
CA LEU A 21 -1.11 9.07 1.87
C LEU A 21 0.06 8.46 1.11
N VAL A 22 -0.19 7.67 0.06
CA VAL A 22 0.85 6.89 -0.63
C VAL A 22 0.92 7.14 -2.14
N GLY A 23 0.02 7.97 -2.67
CA GLY A 23 -0.11 8.23 -4.10
C GLY A 23 -0.84 7.12 -4.88
N GLY A 24 -1.29 7.46 -6.09
CA GLY A 24 -2.10 6.57 -6.94
C GLY A 24 -1.47 5.22 -7.26
N LYS A 25 -0.15 5.17 -7.51
CA LYS A 25 0.53 3.92 -7.88
C LYS A 25 0.53 2.90 -6.74
N ASN A 26 0.82 3.34 -5.52
CA ASN A 26 0.87 2.46 -4.35
C ASN A 26 -0.53 2.01 -3.93
N ALA A 27 -1.52 2.91 -3.98
CA ALA A 27 -2.92 2.58 -3.78
C ALA A 27 -3.41 1.50 -4.77
N SER A 28 -3.15 1.70 -6.08
CA SER A 28 -3.50 0.70 -7.10
C SER A 28 -2.76 -0.62 -6.93
N LEU A 29 -1.50 -0.61 -6.49
CA LEU A 29 -0.74 -1.83 -6.23
C LEU A 29 -1.27 -2.60 -5.03
N GLY A 30 -1.74 -1.90 -3.99
CA GLY A 30 -2.46 -2.48 -2.85
C GLY A 30 -3.75 -3.17 -3.26
N GLU A 31 -4.59 -2.49 -4.04
CA GLU A 31 -5.83 -3.05 -4.61
C GLU A 31 -5.54 -4.28 -5.48
N MET A 32 -4.57 -4.20 -6.39
CA MET A 32 -4.17 -5.36 -7.19
C MET A 32 -3.70 -6.52 -6.31
N TYR A 33 -2.86 -6.24 -5.30
CA TYR A 33 -2.37 -7.27 -4.39
C TYR A 33 -3.53 -7.94 -3.62
N ARG A 34 -4.47 -7.18 -3.06
CA ARG A 34 -5.61 -7.70 -2.29
C ARG A 34 -6.60 -8.49 -3.13
N GLU A 35 -6.96 -7.96 -4.31
CA GLU A 35 -8.05 -8.51 -5.12
C GLU A 35 -7.60 -9.60 -6.08
N LEU A 36 -6.37 -9.52 -6.61
CA LEU A 36 -5.90 -10.41 -7.67
C LEU A 36 -4.99 -11.55 -7.18
N THR A 37 -4.30 -11.38 -6.03
CA THR A 37 -3.50 -12.48 -5.43
C THR A 37 -4.37 -13.70 -5.09
N PRO A 38 -5.58 -13.57 -4.50
CA PRO A 38 -6.48 -14.71 -4.28
C PRO A 38 -6.94 -15.37 -5.58
N GLN A 39 -6.90 -14.65 -6.71
CA GLN A 39 -7.25 -15.16 -8.04
C GLN A 39 -6.05 -15.81 -8.76
N GLY A 40 -4.89 -15.91 -8.10
CA GLY A 40 -3.69 -16.54 -8.64
C GLY A 40 -2.80 -15.62 -9.49
N VAL A 41 -3.11 -14.32 -9.56
CA VAL A 41 -2.21 -13.34 -10.20
C VAL A 41 -1.01 -13.12 -9.29
N LYS A 42 0.20 -13.17 -9.85
CA LYS A 42 1.43 -13.00 -9.09
C LYS A 42 1.79 -11.53 -8.95
N ILE A 43 1.39 -10.90 -7.85
CA ILE A 43 1.83 -9.56 -7.47
C ILE A 43 2.89 -9.67 -6.37
N PRO A 44 4.07 -9.01 -6.52
CA PRO A 44 5.05 -8.93 -5.45
C PRO A 44 4.47 -8.25 -4.21
N ASN A 45 4.67 -8.85 -3.04
CA ASN A 45 4.32 -8.20 -1.77
C ASN A 45 5.35 -7.10 -1.44
N GLY A 46 4.94 -6.13 -0.65
CA GLY A 46 5.78 -4.99 -0.26
C GLY A 46 5.03 -3.97 0.59
N PHE A 47 5.65 -2.79 0.72
CA PHE A 47 5.12 -1.65 1.45
C PHE A 47 5.35 -0.35 0.68
N ALA A 48 4.55 0.66 1.00
CA ALA A 48 4.73 2.02 0.55
C ALA A 48 5.25 2.89 1.69
N ILE A 49 6.12 3.84 1.37
CA ILE A 49 6.44 4.97 2.25
C ILE A 49 5.29 5.99 2.14
N THR A 50 4.85 6.52 3.27
CA THR A 50 3.78 7.52 3.32
C THR A 50 4.32 8.93 3.05
N ALA A 51 3.44 9.84 2.65
CA ALA A 51 3.75 11.26 2.47
C ALA A 51 4.30 11.90 3.75
N ASP A 52 3.91 11.42 4.93
CA ASP A 52 4.40 11.90 6.22
C ASP A 52 5.89 11.63 6.44
N ALA A 53 6.47 10.68 5.70
CA ALA A 53 7.87 10.30 5.81
C ALA A 53 8.79 11.01 4.79
N TYR A 54 8.22 11.84 3.91
CA TYR A 54 8.93 12.66 2.93
C TYR A 54 9.13 14.08 3.47
#